data_AF-A0A351C404-F1
#
_entry.id   AF-A0A351C404-F1
#
_cell.length_a   1.000
_cell.length_b   1.000
_cell.length_c   1.000
_cell.angle_alpha   90.00
_cell.angle_beta   90.00
_cell.angle_gamma   90.00
#
_symmetry.space_group_name_H-M   'P 1'
#
loop_
_entity.id
_entity.type
_entity.pdbx_description
1 polymer ?
#
loop_
_entity_poly.entity_id
_entity_poly.type
_entity_poly.pdbx_seq_one_letter_code
_entity_poly.pdbx_strand_id
1 'polypeptide(L)'
;MKTNTELFDLIKSLSPSEKRYFKLNASVQKGNTKYLKLFDLIDSQKTYNEKALKSIKGNEDLRKNFNFTKSYLSKLIFKSLLNYKNEKSTDAKLFNMLQRCRILFQKALFRQYFKTVKAGKSLA
;
A
#
# COMPACT_ATOMS: atom_id res chain seq x y z
N MET A 1 11.32 -19.76 14.49
CA MET A 1 10.86 -18.58 15.24
C MET A 1 11.81 -17.41 14.98
N LYS A 2 11.50 -16.57 13.99
CA LYS A 2 12.23 -15.34 13.62
C LYS A 2 11.26 -14.17 13.33
N THR A 3 10.04 -14.26 13.88
CA THR A 3 8.86 -13.49 13.47
C THR A 3 8.87 -12.02 13.86
N ASN A 4 9.88 -11.56 14.60
CA ASN A 4 9.83 -10.25 15.25
C ASN A 4 10.48 -9.13 14.43
N THR A 5 11.39 -9.46 13.51
CA THR A 5 12.06 -8.47 12.64
C THR A 5 11.44 -8.34 11.27
N GLU A 6 10.63 -9.29 10.80
CA GLU A 6 10.09 -9.33 9.44
C GLU A 6 9.39 -8.02 9.01
N LEU A 7 8.60 -7.41 9.90
CA LEU A 7 7.95 -6.14 9.63
C LEU A 7 8.96 -4.97 9.55
N PHE A 8 9.98 -4.99 10.40
CA PHE A 8 11.05 -3.99 10.36
C PHE A 8 11.85 -4.10 9.07
N ASP A 9 12.25 -5.32 8.71
CA ASP A 9 12.99 -5.63 7.49
C ASP A 9 12.17 -5.21 6.26
N LEU A 10 10.86 -5.51 6.24
CA LEU A 10 9.93 -5.05 5.22
C LEU A 10 9.93 -3.52 5.14
N ILE A 11 9.65 -2.80 6.23
CA ILE A 11 9.60 -1.33 6.24
C ILE A 11 10.91 -0.70 5.76
N LYS A 12 12.06 -1.29 6.13
CA LYS A 12 13.38 -0.82 5.70
C LYS A 12 13.70 -1.10 4.24
N SER A 13 13.12 -2.14 3.66
CA SER A 13 13.26 -2.46 2.24
C SER A 13 12.52 -1.48 1.30
N LEU A 14 11.53 -0.73 1.81
CA LEU A 14 10.74 0.21 0.98
C LEU A 14 11.60 1.39 0.51
N SER A 15 11.46 1.73 -0.78
CA SER A 15 11.97 2.97 -1.35
C SER A 15 11.24 4.20 -0.80
N PRO A 16 11.84 5.41 -0.86
CA PRO A 16 11.17 6.64 -0.41
C PRO A 16 9.81 6.88 -1.07
N SER A 17 9.68 6.51 -2.35
CA SER A 17 8.42 6.64 -3.10
C SER A 17 7.35 5.65 -2.64
N GLU A 18 7.72 4.40 -2.33
CA GLU A 18 6.79 3.41 -1.77
C GLU A 18 6.32 3.81 -0.38
N LYS A 19 7.22 4.32 0.47
CA LYS A 19 6.84 4.84 1.81
C LYS A 19 5.85 5.98 1.70
N ARG A 20 6.10 6.95 0.81
CA ARG A 20 5.19 8.07 0.58
C ARG A 20 3.82 7.57 0.09
N TYR A 21 3.81 6.63 -0.86
CA TYR A 21 2.57 6.06 -1.39
C TYR A 21 1.76 5.36 -0.29
N PHE A 22 2.42 4.55 0.56
CA PHE A 22 1.76 3.92 1.71
C PHE A 22 1.14 4.95 2.65
N LYS A 23 1.90 5.98 3.06
CA LYS A 23 1.42 7.01 4.00
C LYS A 23 0.22 7.76 3.45
N LEU A 24 0.24 8.15 2.17
CA LEU A 24 -0.85 8.86 1.52
C LEU A 24 -2.13 8.01 1.46
N ASN A 25 -2.02 6.73 1.09
CA ASN A 25 -3.18 5.84 1.03
C ASN A 25 -3.74 5.52 2.41
N ALA A 26 -2.87 5.33 3.39
CA ALA A 26 -3.29 5.06 4.76
C ALA A 26 -3.91 6.29 5.45
N SER A 27 -3.51 7.52 5.10
CA SER A 27 -4.11 8.74 5.67
C SER A 27 -5.55 9.00 5.20
N VAL A 28 -5.92 8.52 4.01
CA VAL A 28 -7.27 8.70 3.45
C VAL A 28 -8.30 7.78 4.11
N GLN A 29 -7.88 6.60 4.59
CA GLN A 29 -8.77 5.66 5.27
C GLN A 29 -8.97 6.01 6.74
N LYS A 30 -10.21 6.40 7.12
CA LYS A 30 -10.60 6.59 8.52
C LYS A 30 -10.27 5.35 9.35
N GLY A 31 -9.54 5.52 10.45
CA GLY A 31 -9.15 4.43 11.37
C GLY A 31 -7.72 3.91 11.24
N ASN A 32 -6.98 4.32 10.21
CA ASN A 32 -5.59 3.86 9.99
C ASN A 32 -4.51 4.72 10.67
N THR A 33 -4.91 5.74 11.43
CA THR A 33 -4.00 6.65 12.15
C THR A 33 -3.04 5.91 13.09
N LYS A 34 -3.51 4.83 13.73
CA LYS A 34 -2.68 4.00 14.62
C LYS A 34 -1.59 3.23 13.88
N TYR A 35 -1.87 2.76 12.66
CA TYR A 35 -0.93 2.00 11.84
C TYR A 35 0.11 2.91 11.21
N LEU A 36 -0.27 4.13 10.83
CA LEU A 36 0.65 5.18 10.41
C LEU A 36 1.67 5.53 11.50
N LYS A 37 1.19 5.77 12.73
CA LYS A 37 2.07 6.03 13.88
C LYS A 37 3.04 4.87 14.10
N LEU A 38 2.55 3.62 14.07
CA LEU A 38 3.41 2.45 14.23
C LEU A 38 4.45 2.34 13.10
N PHE A 39 4.05 2.62 11.86
CA PHE A 39 4.95 2.63 10.71
C PHE A 39 6.08 3.66 10.90
N ASP A 40 5.75 4.90 11.26
CA ASP A 40 6.74 5.97 11.46
C ASP A 40 7.71 5.65 12.60
N LEU A 41 7.20 5.09 13.69
CA LEU A 41 8.02 4.65 14.82
C LEU A 41 9.00 3.56 14.41
N ILE A 42 8.57 2.55 13.65
CA ILE A 42 9.46 1.48 13.17
C ILE A 42 10.45 2.02 12.12
N ASP A 43 10.00 2.89 11.22
CA ASP A 43 10.85 3.47 10.16
C ASP A 43 11.95 4.39 10.71
N SER A 44 11.71 5.06 11.83
CA SER A 44 12.74 5.90 12.49
C SER A 44 13.83 5.10 13.22
N GLN A 45 13.58 3.85 13.57
CA GLN A 45 14.57 3.01 14.27
C GLN A 45 15.70 2.59 13.33
N LYS A 46 16.97 2.71 13.75
CA LYS A 46 18.12 2.18 13.00
C LYS A 46 18.26 0.66 13.16
N THR A 47 18.00 0.18 14.37
CA THR A 47 18.00 -1.23 14.74
C THR A 47 16.68 -1.56 15.41
N TYR A 48 16.09 -2.70 15.07
CA TYR A 48 14.80 -3.09 15.63
C TYR A 48 14.86 -3.20 17.17
N ASN A 49 14.06 -2.38 17.86
CA ASN A 49 13.96 -2.43 19.32
C ASN A 49 12.48 -2.44 19.74
N GLU A 50 12.01 -3.64 20.09
CA GLU A 50 10.62 -3.84 20.50
C GLU A 50 10.30 -3.18 21.84
N LYS A 51 11.25 -3.18 22.79
CA LYS A 51 11.04 -2.56 24.11
C LYS A 51 10.79 -1.06 23.97
N ALA A 52 11.53 -0.41 23.08
CA ALA A 52 11.34 1.00 22.75
C ALA A 52 9.95 1.29 22.13
N LEU A 53 9.45 0.40 21.27
CA LEU A 53 8.10 0.54 20.71
C LEU A 53 7.00 0.40 21.78
N LYS A 54 7.21 -0.49 22.76
CA LYS A 54 6.30 -0.70 23.89
C LYS A 54 6.44 0.34 25.00
N SER A 55 7.50 1.14 25.06
CA SER A 55 7.71 2.14 26.12
C SER A 55 7.12 3.52 25.80
N ILE A 56 6.70 3.76 24.55
CA ILE A 56 6.15 5.06 24.10
C ILE A 56 4.81 5.35 24.81
N LYS A 57 4.75 6.42 25.60
CA LYS A 57 3.55 6.87 26.32
C LYS A 57 2.47 7.32 25.32
N GLY A 58 1.19 7.04 25.61
CA GLY A 58 0.04 7.42 24.76
C GLY A 58 -0.38 6.39 23.71
N ASN A 59 0.20 5.18 23.72
CA ASN A 59 -0.08 4.10 22.77
C ASN A 59 -0.59 2.82 23.47
N GLU A 60 -1.43 2.97 24.49
CA GLU A 60 -1.92 1.84 25.28
C GLU A 60 -2.70 0.82 24.44
N ASP A 61 -3.45 1.27 23.44
CA ASP A 61 -4.17 0.41 22.49
C ASP A 61 -3.22 -0.41 21.59
N LEU A 62 -2.09 0.18 21.20
CA LEU A 62 -1.07 -0.53 20.42
C LEU A 62 -0.37 -1.60 21.27
N ARG A 63 -0.16 -1.35 22.57
CA ARG A 63 0.49 -2.30 23.48
C ARG A 63 -0.38 -3.52 23.74
N LYS A 64 -1.69 -3.34 23.95
CA LYS A 64 -2.63 -4.44 24.22
C LYS A 64 -2.68 -5.46 23.08
N ASN A 65 -2.70 -4.99 21.83
CA ASN A 65 -2.84 -5.84 20.64
C ASN A 65 -1.63 -5.76 19.70
N PHE A 66 -0.42 -5.70 20.25
CA PHE A 66 0.78 -5.36 19.49
C PHE A 66 1.08 -6.36 18.35
N ASN A 67 0.99 -7.66 18.62
CA ASN A 67 1.22 -8.70 17.61
C ASN A 67 0.19 -8.64 16.47
N PHE A 68 -1.09 -8.49 16.82
CA PHE A 68 -2.16 -8.33 15.83
C PHE A 68 -1.94 -7.08 14.98
N THR A 69 -1.61 -5.96 15.64
CA THR A 69 -1.36 -4.68 14.98
C THR A 69 -0.19 -4.77 14.00
N LYS A 70 0.92 -5.43 14.37
CA LYS A 70 2.04 -5.70 13.48
C LYS A 70 1.63 -6.52 12.26
N SER A 71 0.94 -7.64 12.48
CA SER A 71 0.48 -8.51 11.40
C SER A 71 -0.43 -7.75 10.42
N TYR A 72 -1.34 -6.95 10.95
CA TYR A 72 -2.22 -6.11 10.13
C TYR A 72 -1.46 -5.02 9.38
N LEU A 73 -0.49 -4.35 10.01
CA LEU A 73 0.36 -3.37 9.35
C LEU A 73 1.15 -4.00 8.20
N SER A 74 1.75 -5.18 8.39
CA SER A 74 2.40 -5.91 7.29
C SER A 74 1.45 -6.13 6.12
N LYS A 75 0.22 -6.60 6.39
CA LYS A 75 -0.81 -6.81 5.35
C LYS A 75 -1.17 -5.51 4.62
N LEU A 76 -1.29 -4.39 5.34
CA LEU A 76 -1.55 -3.08 4.73
C LEU A 76 -0.40 -2.63 3.84
N ILE A 77 0.86 -2.81 4.27
CA ILE A 77 2.04 -2.48 3.48
C ILE A 77 2.07 -3.31 2.20
N PHE A 78 1.86 -4.63 2.29
CA PHE A 78 1.81 -5.50 1.11
C PHE A 78 0.72 -5.07 0.12
N LYS A 79 -0.49 -4.80 0.61
CA LYS A 79 -1.59 -4.31 -0.24
C LYS A 79 -1.23 -2.99 -0.92
N SER A 80 -0.58 -2.08 -0.20
CA SER A 80 -0.12 -0.82 -0.76
C SER A 80 0.96 -1.00 -1.82
N LEU A 81 1.93 -1.90 -1.61
CA LEU A 81 2.96 -2.21 -2.60
C LEU A 81 2.39 -2.84 -3.87
N LEU A 82 1.42 -3.75 -3.73
CA LEU A 82 0.72 -4.33 -4.88
C LEU A 82 -0.01 -3.25 -5.68
N ASN A 83 -0.73 -2.35 -5.00
CA ASN A 83 -1.42 -1.24 -5.66
C ASN A 83 -0.42 -0.29 -6.34
N TYR A 84 0.70 0.03 -5.68
CA TYR A 84 1.76 0.86 -6.22
C TYR A 84 2.35 0.29 -7.51
N LYS A 85 2.62 -1.02 -7.52
CA LYS A 85 3.10 -1.73 -8.71
C LYS A 85 2.05 -1.76 -9.81
N ASN A 86 0.78 -2.02 -9.49
CA ASN A 86 -0.31 -2.02 -10.47
C ASN A 86 -0.53 -0.63 -11.08
N GLU A 87 -0.41 0.44 -10.29
CA GLU A 87 -0.48 1.81 -10.80
C GLU A 87 0.73 2.21 -11.63
N LYS A 88 1.90 1.60 -11.39
CA LYS A 88 3.11 1.88 -12.16
C LYS A 88 3.28 0.98 -13.38
N SER A 89 2.73 -0.22 -13.37
CA SER A 89 2.83 -1.17 -14.47
C SER A 89 1.98 -0.68 -15.65
N THR A 90 2.68 -0.33 -16.73
CA THR A 90 2.06 -0.02 -18.02
C THR A 90 1.20 -1.19 -18.50
N ASP A 91 1.67 -2.43 -18.30
CA ASP A 91 0.91 -3.64 -18.64
C ASP A 91 -0.41 -3.75 -17.88
N ALA A 92 -0.39 -3.51 -16.56
CA ALA A 92 -1.61 -3.52 -15.75
C ALA A 92 -2.61 -2.44 -16.19
N LYS A 93 -2.12 -1.24 -16.56
CA LYS A 93 -2.96 -0.18 -17.14
C LYS A 93 -3.55 -0.59 -18.47
N LEU A 94 -2.74 -1.12 -19.39
CA LEU A 94 -3.18 -1.57 -20.71
C LEU A 94 -4.22 -2.70 -20.58
N PHE A 95 -4.01 -3.65 -19.68
CA PHE A 95 -4.96 -4.72 -19.41
C PHE A 95 -6.31 -4.16 -18.91
N ASN A 96 -6.30 -3.23 -17.96
CA ASN A 96 -7.52 -2.58 -17.47
C ASN A 96 -8.24 -1.80 -18.59
N MET A 97 -7.50 -1.13 -19.48
CA MET A 97 -8.06 -0.44 -20.63
C MET A 97 -8.69 -1.41 -21.63
N LEU A 98 -8.08 -2.58 -21.85
CA LEU A 98 -8.64 -3.64 -22.68
C LEU A 98 -9.95 -4.19 -22.12
N GLN A 99 -10.02 -4.44 -20.81
CA GLN A 99 -11.26 -4.88 -20.16
C GLN A 99 -12.36 -3.81 -20.28
N ARG A 100 -12.01 -2.54 -20.11
CA ARG A 100 -12.94 -1.42 -20.31
C ARG A 100 -13.46 -1.38 -21.75
N CYS A 101 -12.59 -1.56 -22.74
CA CYS A 101 -12.98 -1.64 -24.15
C CYS A 101 -14.01 -2.76 -24.39
N ARG A 102 -13.81 -3.96 -23.82
CA ARG A 102 -14.76 -5.07 -23.93
C ARG A 102 -16.15 -4.71 -23.40
N ILE A 103 -16.23 -4.11 -22.20
CA ILE A 103 -17.50 -3.69 -21.60
C ILE A 103 -18.19 -2.62 -22.44
N LEU A 104 -17.44 -1.62 -22.91
CA LEU A 104 -17.99 -0.53 -23.72
C LEU A 104 -18.53 -1.03 -25.06
N PHE A 105 -17.83 -1.98 -25.69
CA PHE A 105 -18.26 -2.59 -26.94
C PHE A 105 -19.56 -3.40 -26.74
N GLN A 106 -19.63 -4.24 -25.70
CA GLN A 106 -20.85 -4.98 -25.35
C GLN A 106 -22.05 -4.08 -25.07
N LYS A 107 -21.82 -2.86 -24.58
CA LYS A 107 -22.86 -1.87 -24.30
C LYS A 107 -23.16 -0.93 -25.49
N ALA A 108 -22.58 -1.18 -26.67
CA ALA A 108 -22.68 -0.31 -27.86
C ALA A 108 -22.22 1.14 -27.62
N LEU A 109 -21.38 1.40 -26.61
CA LEU A 109 -20.85 2.73 -26.27
C LEU A 109 -19.59 3.06 -27.09
N PHE A 110 -19.73 3.04 -28.43
CA PHE A 110 -18.59 3.07 -29.36
C PHE A 110 -17.74 4.35 -29.27
N ARG A 111 -18.35 5.51 -29.02
CA ARG A 111 -17.59 6.77 -28.85
C ARG A 111 -16.58 6.67 -27.70
N GLN A 112 -16.99 6.07 -26.59
CA GLN A 112 -16.13 5.89 -25.41
C GLN A 112 -15.11 4.78 -25.65
N TYR A 113 -15.50 3.74 -26.38
CA TYR A 113 -14.61 2.65 -26.82
C TYR A 113 -13.43 3.20 -27.62
N PHE A 114 -13.67 3.94 -28.70
CA PHE A 114 -12.59 4.47 -29.55
C PHE A 114 -11.69 5.45 -28.79
N LYS A 115 -12.25 6.28 -27.90
CA LYS A 115 -11.46 7.14 -27.02
C LYS A 115 -10.52 6.33 -26.12
N THR A 116 -11.01 5.22 -25.56
CA THR A 116 -10.21 4.33 -24.70
C THR A 116 -9.13 3.60 -25.49
N VAL A 117 -9.42 3.13 -26.71
CA VAL A 117 -8.43 2.52 -27.60
C VAL A 117 -7.32 3.51 -27.96
N LYS A 118 -7.66 4.75 -28.34
CA LYS A 118 -6.66 5.78 -28.66
C LYS A 118 -5.75 6.07 -27.46
N ALA A 119 -6.33 6.21 -26.27
CA ALA A 119 -5.56 6.42 -25.06
C ALA A 119 -4.63 5.25 -24.74
N GLY A 120 -5.07 4.00 -24.99
CA GLY A 120 -4.24 2.81 -24.75
C GLY A 120 -3.05 2.74 -25.71
N LYS A 121 -3.26 3.07 -26.99
CA LYS A 121 -2.18 3.16 -27.99
C LYS A 121 -1.15 4.23 -27.69
N SER A 122 -1.54 5.33 -27.04
CA SER A 122 -0.59 6.38 -26.61
C SER A 122 0.17 6.03 -25.34
N LEU A 123 -0.26 5.00 -24.60
CA LEU A 123 0.35 4.57 -23.35
C LEU A 123 1.42 3.48 -23.56
N ALA A 124 1.30 2.71 -24.65
CA ALA A 124 2.27 1.73 -25.12
C ALA A 124 3.31 2.39 -26.04
#